data_AF-A0A520M8G2-F1
#
_entry.id   AF-A0A520M8G2-F1
#
_cell.length_a   1.000
_cell.length_b   1.000
_cell.length_c   1.000
_cell.angle_alpha   90.00
_cell.angle_beta   90.00
_cell.angle_gamma   90.00
#
_symmetry.space_group_name_H-M   'P 1'
#
loop_
_entity.id
_entity.type
_entity.pdbx_description
1 polymer ?
#
loop_
_entity_poly.entity_id
_entity_poly.type
_entity_poly.pdbx_seq_one_letter_code
_entity_poly.pdbx_strand_id
1 'polypeptide(L)'
;MLKVKTFTQITLGLILSLIFVKLLIVFTGRINYIVFIIWSLPLLSFIPFLLKKSIKAYQSFCFILLIYFLLASLRVFGIDGPLLDIFEISLIIILFIHSMYGPKTIRSDN
;
A
#
# COMPACT_ATOMS: atom_id res chain seq x y z
N MET A 1 8.37 -12.65 -16.48
CA MET A 1 7.61 -12.67 -15.21
C MET A 1 8.61 -12.68 -14.07
N LEU A 2 8.43 -11.87 -13.04
CA LEU A 2 9.30 -11.88 -11.86
C LEU A 2 9.14 -13.21 -11.12
N LYS A 3 10.22 -13.75 -10.56
CA LYS A 3 10.15 -14.90 -9.64
C LYS A 3 9.27 -14.53 -8.44
N VAL A 4 8.43 -15.45 -7.97
CA VAL A 4 7.48 -15.15 -6.88
C VAL A 4 8.15 -14.63 -5.61
N LYS A 5 9.35 -15.13 -5.28
CA LYS A 5 10.14 -14.61 -4.16
C LYS A 5 10.47 -13.12 -4.31
N THR A 6 10.93 -12.71 -5.50
CA THR A 6 11.26 -11.31 -5.81
C THR A 6 10.00 -10.45 -5.81
N PHE A 7 8.88 -10.95 -6.33
CA PHE A 7 7.60 -10.25 -6.32
C PHE A 7 7.09 -9.99 -4.88
N THR A 8 7.17 -10.99 -4.00
CA THR A 8 6.85 -10.85 -2.58
C THR A 8 7.74 -9.81 -1.89
N GLN A 9 9.05 -9.83 -2.15
CA GLN A 9 9.99 -8.84 -1.59
C GLN A 9 9.69 -7.41 -2.05
N ILE A 10 9.39 -7.22 -3.34
CA ILE A 10 9.01 -5.90 -3.88
C ILE A 10 7.73 -5.41 -3.22
N THR A 11 6.71 -6.27 -3.09
CA THR A 11 5.44 -5.90 -2.45
C THR A 11 5.65 -5.47 -0.99
N LEU A 12 6.50 -6.20 -0.26
CA LEU A 12 6.83 -5.87 1.13
C LEU A 12 7.60 -4.54 1.23
N GLY A 13 8.56 -4.30 0.33
CA GLY A 13 9.28 -3.02 0.24
C GLY A 13 8.35 -1.84 -0.03
N LEU A 14 7.39 -2.00 -0.95
CA LEU A 14 6.39 -0.98 -1.25
C LEU A 14 5.46 -0.70 -0.06
N ILE A 15 5.02 -1.73 0.68
CA ILE A 15 4.21 -1.55 1.89
C ILE A 15 4.98 -0.78 2.97
N LEU A 16 6.23 -1.16 3.23
CA LEU A 16 7.08 -0.47 4.20
C LEU A 16 7.36 0.97 3.78
N SER A 17 7.60 1.21 2.48
CA SER A 17 7.78 2.56 1.94
C SER A 17 6.52 3.41 2.12
N LEU A 18 5.33 2.85 1.87
CA LEU A 18 4.07 3.56 2.08
C LEU A 18 3.87 3.94 3.56
N ILE A 19 4.14 3.03 4.49
CA ILE A 19 4.07 3.30 5.94
C ILE A 19 5.07 4.39 6.32
N PHE A 20 6.30 4.32 5.79
CA PHE A 20 7.34 5.30 6.06
C PHE A 20 6.94 6.71 5.59
N VAL A 21 6.39 6.84 4.38
CA VAL A 21 5.89 8.14 3.86
C VAL A 21 4.77 8.66 4.73
N LYS A 22 3.84 7.80 5.15
CA LYS A 22 2.75 8.17 6.05
C LYS A 22 3.27 8.68 7.39
N LEU A 23 4.35 8.10 7.91
CA LEU A 23 5.05 8.54 9.11
C LEU A 23 5.73 9.91 8.93
N LEU A 24 6.31 10.20 7.75
CA LEU A 24 6.81 11.55 7.43
C LEU A 24 5.69 12.58 7.42
N ILE A 25 4.51 12.25 6.89
CA ILE A 25 3.36 13.15 6.89
C ILE A 25 2.88 13.44 8.32
N VAL A 26 2.94 12.46 9.23
CA VAL A 26 2.63 12.69 10.65
C VAL A 26 3.56 13.73 11.28
N PHE A 27 4.86 13.70 10.97
CA PHE A 27 5.81 14.70 11.46
C PHE A 27 5.51 16.12 10.96
N THR A 28 4.84 16.27 9.82
CA THR A 28 4.36 17.59 9.34
C THR A 28 3.13 18.11 10.08
N GLY A 29 2.56 17.32 11.01
CA GLY A 29 1.37 17.69 11.80
C GLY A 29 0.04 17.57 11.05
N ARG A 30 0.04 17.16 9.78
CA ARG A 30 -1.18 17.03 8.95
C ARG A 30 -2.02 15.79 9.30
N ILE A 31 -1.39 14.74 9.84
CA ILE A 31 -2.04 13.50 10.24
C ILE A 31 -1.76 13.25 11.73
N ASN A 32 -2.79 12.92 12.50
CA ASN A 32 -2.66 12.55 13.90
C ASN A 32 -2.01 11.15 14.05
N TYR A 33 -1.14 10.98 15.05
CA TYR A 33 -0.52 9.71 15.40
C TYR A 33 -1.53 8.55 15.57
N ILE A 34 -2.70 8.81 16.15
CA ILE A 34 -3.75 7.77 16.33
C ILE A 34 -4.26 7.30 14.97
N VAL A 35 -4.50 8.24 14.05
CA VAL A 35 -4.95 7.95 12.67
C VAL A 35 -3.88 7.15 11.95
N PHE A 36 -2.61 7.52 12.09
CA PHE A 36 -1.51 6.76 11.51
C PHE A 36 -1.47 5.30 11.99
N ILE A 37 -1.60 5.06 13.30
CA ILE A 37 -1.58 3.70 13.86
C ILE A 37 -2.75 2.87 13.31
N ILE A 38 -3.97 3.40 13.38
CA ILE A 38 -5.17 2.70 12.89
C ILE A 38 -5.04 2.36 11.40
N TRP A 39 -4.55 3.30 10.59
CA TRP A 39 -4.37 3.12 9.15
C TRP A 39 -3.05 2.43 8.77
N SER A 40 -2.24 1.99 9.73
CA SER A 40 -1.08 1.12 9.45
C SER A 40 -1.42 -0.35 9.67
N LEU A 41 -2.41 -0.64 10.53
CA LEU A 41 -2.82 -2.00 10.87
C LEU A 41 -3.33 -2.81 9.66
N PRO A 42 -4.21 -2.28 8.78
CA PRO A 42 -4.65 -3.03 7.60
C PRO A 42 -3.51 -3.36 6.63
N LEU A 43 -2.52 -2.47 6.50
CA LEU A 43 -1.34 -2.71 5.66
C LEU A 43 -0.44 -3.80 6.25
N LEU A 44 -0.19 -3.76 7.57
CA LEU A 44 0.62 -4.77 8.27
C LEU A 44 -0.07 -6.15 8.33
N SER A 45 -1.39 -6.17 8.53
CA SER A 45 -2.19 -7.40 8.55
C SER A 45 -2.09 -8.19 7.23
N PHE A 46 -1.78 -7.53 6.11
CA PHE A 46 -1.61 -8.19 4.82
C PHE A 46 -0.30 -9.02 4.72
N ILE A 47 0.75 -8.68 5.47
CA ILE A 47 2.07 -9.34 5.41
C ILE A 47 2.01 -10.87 5.60
N PRO A 48 1.32 -11.44 6.61
CA PRO A 48 1.23 -12.90 6.73
C PRO A 48 0.53 -13.56 5.53
N PHE A 49 -0.44 -12.89 4.90
CA PHE A 49 -1.13 -13.43 3.73
C PHE A 49 -0.28 -13.36 2.46
N LEU A 50 0.61 -12.36 2.37
CA LEU A 50 1.62 -12.25 1.34
C LEU A 50 2.56 -13.47 1.34
N LEU A 51 3.01 -13.89 2.52
CA LEU A 51 3.88 -15.06 2.70
C LEU A 51 3.16 -16.37 2.36
N LYS A 52 1.87 -16.47 2.67
CA LYS A 52 1.01 -17.63 2.33
C LYS A 52 0.61 -17.69 0.86
N LYS A 53 1.02 -16.72 0.02
CA LYS A 53 0.66 -16.61 -1.41
C LYS A 53 -0.86 -16.73 -1.66
N SER A 54 -1.69 -16.15 -0.79
CA SER A 54 -3.15 -16.27 -0.91
C SER A 54 -3.71 -15.35 -1.98
N ILE A 55 -4.26 -15.91 -3.07
CA ILE A 55 -4.86 -15.15 -4.17
C ILE A 55 -6.00 -14.24 -3.67
N LYS A 56 -6.89 -14.76 -2.81
CA LYS A 56 -8.01 -14.00 -2.25
C LYS A 56 -7.54 -12.81 -1.42
N ALA A 57 -6.42 -12.95 -0.72
CA ALA A 57 -5.86 -11.87 0.08
C ALA A 57 -5.35 -10.73 -0.79
N TYR A 58 -4.69 -11.00 -1.92
CA TYR A 58 -4.26 -9.95 -2.86
C TYR A 58 -5.46 -9.16 -3.40
N GLN A 59 -6.56 -9.85 -3.75
CA GLN A 59 -7.77 -9.17 -4.20
C GLN A 59 -8.38 -8.28 -3.10
N SER A 60 -8.49 -8.80 -1.86
CA SER A 60 -8.96 -8.01 -0.71
C SER A 60 -8.04 -6.82 -0.41
N PHE A 61 -6.73 -7.00 -0.55
CA PHE A 61 -5.76 -5.93 -0.35
C PHE A 61 -5.90 -4.81 -1.39
N CYS A 62 -6.19 -5.13 -2.64
CA CYS A 62 -6.51 -4.12 -3.66
C CYS A 62 -7.73 -3.26 -3.26
N PHE A 63 -8.76 -3.85 -2.64
CA PHE A 63 -9.88 -3.07 -2.10
C PHE A 63 -9.46 -2.14 -0.96
N ILE A 64 -8.60 -2.61 -0.05
CA ILE A 64 -8.03 -1.77 1.01
C ILE A 64 -7.27 -0.60 0.39
N LEU A 65 -6.41 -0.84 -0.60
CA LEU A 65 -5.64 0.20 -1.28
C LEU A 65 -6.53 1.24 -1.99
N LEU A 66 -7.68 0.84 -2.55
CA LEU A 66 -8.65 1.79 -3.13
C LEU A 66 -9.20 2.76 -2.08
N ILE A 67 -9.45 2.30 -0.85
CA ILE A 67 -9.88 3.18 0.25
C ILE A 67 -8.76 4.16 0.60
N TYR A 68 -7.50 3.70 0.62
CA TYR A 68 -6.35 4.57 0.90
C TYR A 68 -6.17 5.61 -0.20
N PHE A 69 -6.33 5.21 -1.46
CA PHE A 69 -6.30 6.10 -2.61
C PHE A 69 -7.36 7.20 -2.50
N LEU A 70 -8.60 6.83 -2.14
CA LEU A 70 -9.69 7.80 -1.95
C LEU A 70 -9.37 8.82 -0.85
N LEU A 71 -8.84 8.38 0.29
CA LEU A 71 -8.52 9.29 1.40
C LEU A 71 -7.32 10.19 1.08
N ALA A 72 -6.32 9.68 0.37
CA ALA A 72 -5.14 10.45 -0.02
C ALA A 72 -5.47 11.45 -1.13
N SER A 73 -6.34 11.10 -2.09
CA SER A 73 -6.77 12.01 -3.17
C SER A 73 -7.48 13.25 -2.65
N LEU A 74 -8.31 13.10 -1.61
CA LEU A 74 -8.93 14.23 -0.93
C LEU A 74 -7.89 15.20 -0.35
N ARG A 75 -6.76 14.71 0.18
CA ARG A 75 -5.70 15.58 0.72
C ARG A 75 -4.92 16.28 -0.39
N VAL A 76 -4.55 15.55 -1.44
CA VAL A 76 -3.76 16.10 -2.56
C VAL A 76 -4.54 17.17 -3.32
N PHE A 77 -5.79 16.87 -3.67
CA PHE A 77 -6.61 17.78 -4.48
C PHE A 77 -7.40 18.80 -3.64
N GLY A 78 -7.54 18.59 -2.34
CA GLY A 78 -8.36 19.43 -1.47
C GLY A 78 -7.61 20.39 -0.53
N ILE A 79 -6.33 20.16 -0.20
CA ILE A 79 -5.58 20.97 0.78
C ILE A 79 -4.14 21.23 0.31
N ASP A 80 -3.94 22.28 -0.50
CA ASP A 80 -2.65 22.82 -0.98
C ASP A 80 -1.60 21.78 -1.49
N GLY A 81 -2.06 20.57 -1.85
CA GLY A 81 -1.32 19.49 -2.49
C GLY A 81 0.16 19.38 -2.15
N PRO A 82 0.57 19.15 -0.89
CA PRO A 82 1.98 19.05 -0.56
C PRO A 82 2.61 17.82 -1.23
N LEU A 83 3.89 17.96 -1.58
CA LEU A 83 4.66 16.94 -2.32
C LEU A 83 4.61 15.55 -1.66
N LEU A 84 4.54 15.48 -0.33
CA LEU A 84 4.44 14.21 0.39
C LEU A 84 3.10 13.49 0.17
N ASP A 85 1.99 14.21 0.13
CA ASP A 85 0.67 13.63 -0.14
C ASP A 85 0.62 13.10 -1.61
N ILE A 86 1.27 13.80 -2.56
CA ILE A 86 1.41 13.35 -3.97
C ILE A 86 2.24 12.07 -4.05
N PHE A 87 3.33 12.01 -3.29
CA PHE A 87 4.20 10.84 -3.24
C PHE A 87 3.48 9.63 -2.61
N GLU A 88 2.68 9.84 -1.56
CA GLU A 88 1.83 8.81 -0.96
C GLU A 88 0.84 8.23 -1.98
N ILE A 89 0.11 9.07 -2.72
CA ILE A 89 -0.79 8.60 -3.79
C ILE A 89 -0.04 7.80 -4.84
N SER A 90 1.11 8.30 -5.29
CA SER A 90 1.91 7.64 -6.32
C SER A 90 2.34 6.23 -5.87
N LEU A 91 2.76 6.08 -4.62
CA LEU A 91 3.07 4.78 -4.02
C LEU A 91 1.85 3.87 -3.92
N ILE A 92 0.68 4.40 -3.53
CA ILE A 92 -0.57 3.63 -3.49
C ILE A 92 -0.92 3.09 -4.88
N ILE A 93 -0.79 3.90 -5.93
CA ILE A 93 -1.05 3.48 -7.32
C ILE A 93 -0.09 2.37 -7.74
N ILE A 94 1.21 2.56 -7.50
CA ILE A 94 2.24 1.55 -7.84
C ILE A 94 1.97 0.24 -7.10
N LEU A 95 1.70 0.32 -5.80
CA LEU A 95 1.40 -0.84 -4.97
C LEU A 95 0.10 -1.53 -5.42
N PHE A 96 -0.94 -0.77 -5.77
CA PHE A 96 -2.20 -1.31 -6.28
C PHE A 96 -2.00 -2.09 -7.58
N ILE A 97 -1.33 -1.50 -8.56
CA ILE A 97 -1.05 -2.15 -9.85
C ILE A 97 -0.20 -3.39 -9.61
N HIS A 98 0.84 -3.29 -8.77
CA HIS A 98 1.68 -4.43 -8.44
C HIS A 98 0.87 -5.57 -7.79
N SER A 99 0.07 -5.26 -6.78
CA SER A 99 -0.80 -6.24 -6.09
C SER A 99 -1.87 -6.84 -7.01
N MET A 100 -2.38 -6.09 -7.99
CA MET A 100 -3.34 -6.59 -8.99
C MET A 100 -2.74 -7.74 -9.82
N TYR A 101 -1.43 -7.71 -10.10
CA TYR A 101 -0.74 -8.81 -10.78
C TYR A 101 -0.38 -9.99 -9.87
N GLY A 102 -0.59 -9.87 -8.55
CA GLY A 102 -0.31 -10.92 -7.57
C GLY A 102 -0.97 -12.26 -7.89
N PRO A 103 -2.30 -12.32 -8.10
CA PRO A 103 -3.02 -13.54 -8.48
C PRO A 103 -2.44 -14.26 -9.71
N LYS A 104 -2.10 -13.50 -10.76
CA LYS A 104 -1.54 -14.04 -12.00
C LYS A 104 -0.13 -14.60 -11.77
N THR A 105 0.69 -13.89 -11.00
CA THR A 105 2.07 -14.30 -10.68
C THR A 105 2.09 -15.55 -9.81
N ILE A 106 1.19 -15.68 -8.84
CA ILE A 106 1.06 -16.88 -7.99
C ILE A 106 0.56 -18.09 -8.79
N ARG A 107 -0.43 -17.89 -9.66
CA ARG A 107 -0.99 -18.99 -10.49
C ARG A 107 0.01 -19.55 -11.51
N SER A 108 1.01 -18.78 -11.92
CA SER A 108 2.05 -19.22 -12.86
C SER A 108 3.21 -19.97 -12.21
N ASP A 109 3.31 -19.93 -10.88
CA ASP A 109 4.35 -20.60 -10.09
C ASP A 109 3.86 -21.95 -9.51
N ASN A 110 2.54 -22.16 -9.49
CA ASN A 110 1.87 -23.43 -9.20
C ASN A 110 1.57 -24.18 -10.50
#